data_AF-A0A534ZM70-F1
#
_entry.id   AF-A0A534ZM70-F1
#
_cell.length_a   1.000
_cell.length_b   1.000
_cell.length_c   1.000
_cell.angle_alpha   90.00
_cell.angle_beta   90.00
_cell.angle_gamma   90.00
#
_symmetry.space_group_name_H-M   'P 1'
#
loop_
_entity.id
_entity.type
_entity.pdbx_description
1 polymer ?
#
loop_
_entity_poly.entity_id
_entity_poly.type
_entity_poly.pdbx_seq_one_letter_code
_entity_poly.pdbx_strand_id
1 'polypeptide(L)'
;MITDTRCWRRLTPETITELPETGAVFEVANLVRTVQFIGRASGNLRARMAAYMSEDLKLRPCTGGYFFRYEPTASEEETLDRRLASYLDSHGGLLPTGNAGPQPALRLAARRVAA
;
A
#
# COMPACT_ATOMS: atom_id res chain seq x y z
N MET A 1 4.42 24.38 6.67
CA MET A 1 3.97 23.49 5.58
C MET A 1 5.00 22.39 5.44
N ILE A 2 4.69 21.16 5.86
CA ILE A 2 5.58 20.01 5.68
C ILE A 2 5.27 19.41 4.30
N THR A 3 6.00 19.86 3.29
CA THR A 3 5.89 19.37 1.89
C THR A 3 7.00 18.36 1.55
N ASP A 4 7.56 17.66 2.54
CA ASP A 4 8.38 16.48 2.24
C ASP A 4 7.48 15.25 2.16
N THR A 5 6.79 15.13 1.03
CA THR A 5 5.94 13.96 0.74
C THR A 5 6.78 12.73 0.35
N ARG A 6 8.12 12.86 0.35
CA ARG A 6 9.08 11.78 0.08
C ARG A 6 9.50 11.03 1.35
N CYS A 7 9.27 11.61 2.53
CA CYS A 7 9.54 10.98 3.81
C CYS A 7 8.42 9.98 4.18
N TRP A 8 8.83 8.78 4.57
CA TRP A 8 7.95 7.77 5.15
C TRP A 8 7.41 8.27 6.50
N ARG A 9 6.08 8.31 6.63
CA ARG A 9 5.38 8.67 7.86
C ARG A 9 4.75 7.42 8.46
N ARG A 10 4.73 7.31 9.79
CA ARG A 10 3.98 6.23 10.45
C ARG A 10 2.51 6.39 10.12
N LEU A 11 1.84 5.30 9.77
CA LEU A 11 0.40 5.29 9.52
C LEU A 11 -0.31 5.18 10.87
N THR A 12 -0.75 6.31 11.41
CA THR A 12 -1.56 6.42 12.64
C THR A 12 -2.82 7.26 12.38
N PRO A 13 -3.88 7.13 13.20
CA PRO A 13 -5.06 7.98 13.08
C PRO A 13 -4.73 9.47 13.09
N GLU A 14 -3.78 9.90 13.93
CA GLU A 14 -3.34 11.31 14.01
C GLU A 14 -2.70 11.76 12.70
N THR A 15 -1.82 10.96 12.11
CA THR A 15 -1.20 11.34 10.82
C THR A 15 -2.21 11.41 9.68
N ILE A 16 -3.32 10.66 9.76
CA ILE A 16 -4.38 10.67 8.76
C ILE A 16 -5.18 11.96 8.83
N THR A 17 -5.53 12.45 10.03
CA THR A 17 -6.30 13.70 10.16
C THR A 17 -5.56 14.91 9.58
N GLU A 18 -4.22 14.88 9.57
CA GLU A 18 -3.38 15.90 8.97
C GLU A 18 -3.25 15.81 7.43
N LEU A 19 -3.75 14.75 6.79
CA LEU A 19 -3.59 14.57 5.35
C LEU A 19 -4.45 15.54 4.53
N PRO A 20 -4.00 15.98 3.36
CA PRO A 20 -4.80 16.80 2.47
C PRO A 20 -5.97 16.02 1.85
N GLU A 21 -7.06 16.72 1.56
CA GLU A 21 -8.21 16.20 0.81
C GLU A 21 -7.98 16.44 -0.69
N THR A 22 -7.01 15.73 -1.24
CA THR A 22 -6.61 15.88 -2.65
C THR A 22 -6.36 14.53 -3.32
N GLY A 23 -6.34 14.53 -4.65
CA GLY A 23 -5.88 13.40 -5.46
C GLY A 23 -4.39 13.14 -5.22
N ALA A 24 -4.03 11.87 -5.07
CA ALA A 24 -2.67 11.47 -4.76
C ALA A 24 -2.45 9.99 -5.10
N VAL A 25 -1.21 9.62 -5.39
CA VAL A 25 -0.77 8.22 -5.34
C VAL A 25 -0.04 8.01 -4.02
N PHE A 26 -0.32 6.92 -3.33
CA PHE A 26 0.29 6.60 -2.05
C PHE A 26 0.90 5.20 -2.08
N GLU A 27 1.90 5.02 -1.22
CA GLU A 27 2.54 3.75 -0.98
C GLU A 27 2.47 3.42 0.51
N VAL A 28 2.26 2.15 0.83
CA VAL A 28 2.26 1.62 2.19
C VAL A 28 3.38 0.60 2.32
N ALA A 29 4.16 0.70 3.39
CA ALA A 29 5.29 -0.17 3.67
C ALA A 29 5.29 -0.65 5.12
N ASN A 30 6.02 -1.73 5.37
CA ASN A 30 6.30 -2.22 6.73
C ASN A 30 7.40 -1.39 7.42
N LEU A 31 7.76 -1.76 8.66
CA LEU A 31 8.80 -1.09 9.45
C LEU A 31 10.17 -1.00 8.74
N VAL A 32 10.56 -2.05 8.00
CA VAL A 32 11.82 -2.08 7.24
C VAL A 32 11.70 -1.43 5.85
N ARG A 33 10.60 -0.70 5.61
CA ARG A 33 10.31 0.05 4.39
C ARG A 33 10.17 -0.81 3.13
N THR A 34 9.82 -2.08 3.29
CA THR A 34 9.34 -2.90 2.16
C THR A 34 7.94 -2.46 1.79
N VAL A 35 7.75 -1.99 0.55
CA VAL A 35 6.45 -1.58 0.03
C VAL A 35 5.54 -2.80 -0.09
N GLN A 36 4.42 -2.73 0.61
CA GLN A 36 3.39 -3.77 0.65
C GLN A 36 2.23 -3.43 -0.27
N PHE A 37 2.00 -2.14 -0.54
CA PHE A 37 0.90 -1.69 -1.37
C PHE A 37 1.19 -0.34 -2.04
N ILE A 38 0.73 -0.18 -3.28
CA ILE A 38 0.72 1.08 -4.03
C ILE A 38 -0.70 1.33 -4.54
N GLY A 39 -1.27 2.51 -4.30
CA GLY A 39 -2.64 2.82 -4.70
C GLY A 39 -2.89 4.30 -4.94
N ARG A 40 -4.08 4.60 -5.47
CA ARG A 40 -4.57 5.97 -5.68
C ARG A 40 -5.58 6.39 -4.62
N ALA A 41 -5.58 7.69 -4.30
CA ALA A 41 -6.46 8.33 -3.34
C ALA A 41 -7.89 8.51 -3.87
N SER A 42 -8.09 8.43 -5.19
CA SER A 42 -9.39 8.67 -5.84
C SER A 42 -9.93 10.07 -5.51
N GLY A 43 -9.07 11.08 -5.60
CA GLY A 43 -9.40 12.48 -5.33
C GLY A 43 -9.44 12.89 -3.86
N ASN A 44 -9.39 11.97 -2.89
CA ASN A 44 -9.35 12.32 -1.47
C ASN A 44 -8.46 11.38 -0.65
N LEU A 45 -7.20 11.80 -0.46
CA LEU A 45 -6.20 11.02 0.24
C LEU A 45 -6.57 10.75 1.70
N ARG A 46 -7.07 11.75 2.43
CA ARG A 46 -7.49 11.60 3.83
C ARG A 46 -8.56 10.53 3.97
N ALA A 47 -9.65 10.63 3.21
CA ALA A 47 -10.74 9.67 3.25
C ALA A 47 -10.27 8.27 2.84
N ARG A 48 -9.40 8.18 1.83
CA ARG A 48 -8.86 6.89 1.38
C ARG A 48 -7.99 6.22 2.44
N MET A 49 -7.14 6.96 3.15
CA MET A 49 -6.30 6.42 4.22
C MET A 49 -7.10 6.06 5.47
N ALA A 50 -8.13 6.83 5.80
CA ALA A 50 -9.06 6.48 6.88
C ALA A 50 -9.80 5.17 6.56
N ALA A 51 -10.31 5.01 5.33
CA ALA A 51 -10.92 3.76 4.89
C ALA A 51 -9.93 2.58 4.95
N TYR A 52 -8.69 2.82 4.53
CA TYR A 52 -7.61 1.81 4.57
C TYR A 52 -7.25 1.32 5.98
N MET A 53 -7.46 2.13 7.01
CA MET A 53 -7.30 1.72 8.41
C MET A 53 -8.53 0.98 8.96
N SER A 54 -9.73 1.33 8.50
CA SER A 54 -11.01 0.79 9.00
C SER A 54 -11.42 -0.51 8.32
N GLU A 55 -11.18 -0.64 7.02
CA GLU A 55 -11.28 -1.91 6.32
C GLU A 55 -10.09 -2.75 6.78
N ASP A 56 -10.34 -3.78 7.61
CA ASP A 56 -9.35 -4.74 8.10
C ASP A 56 -8.24 -4.89 7.07
N LEU A 57 -7.06 -4.32 7.39
CA LEU A 57 -5.99 -4.09 6.44
C LEU A 57 -5.85 -5.36 5.60
N LYS A 58 -6.15 -5.29 4.30
CA LYS A 58 -5.88 -6.41 3.37
C LYS A 58 -4.40 -6.85 3.44
N LEU A 59 -3.57 -6.05 4.10
CA LEU A 59 -2.25 -6.36 4.57
C LEU A 59 -2.26 -7.07 5.94
N ARG A 60 -1.74 -8.29 5.96
CA ARG A 60 -1.49 -9.08 7.19
C ARG A 60 -0.87 -8.24 8.31
N PRO A 61 -1.32 -8.31 9.57
CA PRO A 61 -0.73 -7.57 10.68
C PRO A 61 0.80 -7.61 10.66
N CYS A 62 1.43 -6.43 10.76
CA CYS A 62 2.88 -6.29 10.66
C CYS A 62 3.48 -5.74 11.95
N THR A 63 4.50 -6.43 12.49
CA THR A 63 5.21 -5.99 13.68
C THR A 63 5.87 -4.64 13.45
N GLY A 64 5.61 -3.68 14.34
CA GLY A 64 6.09 -2.29 14.21
C GLY A 64 5.12 -1.35 13.47
N GLY A 65 4.03 -1.88 12.91
CA GLY A 65 3.01 -1.09 12.22
C GLY A 65 3.38 -0.73 10.78
N TYR A 66 2.50 0.04 10.15
CA TYR A 66 2.64 0.50 8.77
C TYR A 66 3.20 1.91 8.69
N PHE A 67 3.86 2.17 7.57
CA PHE A 67 4.34 3.48 7.17
C PHE A 67 3.80 3.79 5.79
N PHE A 68 3.62 5.06 5.48
CA PHE A 68 3.15 5.48 4.17
C PHE A 68 3.88 6.73 3.69
N ARG A 69 3.89 6.90 2.37
CA ARG A 69 4.27 8.13 1.69
C ARG A 69 3.29 8.39 0.56
N TYR A 70 3.23 9.61 0.05
CA TYR A 70 2.30 9.95 -1.02
C TYR A 70 2.86 11.03 -1.94
N GLU A 71 2.25 11.13 -3.12
CA GLU A 71 2.54 12.14 -4.11
C GLU A 71 1.21 12.75 -4.56
N PRO A 72 0.92 14.01 -4.18
CA PRO A 72 -0.25 14.73 -4.70
C PRO A 72 -0.18 14.83 -6.21
N THR A 73 -1.30 14.53 -6.89
CA THR A 73 -1.37 14.56 -8.35
C THR A 73 -2.81 14.73 -8.83
N ALA A 74 -2.98 15.47 -9.93
CA ALA A 74 -4.27 15.55 -10.62
C ALA A 74 -4.50 14.33 -11.54
N SER A 75 -3.42 13.69 -12.03
CA SER A 75 -3.45 12.53 -12.93
C SER A 75 -3.07 11.26 -12.16
N GLU A 76 -3.97 10.83 -11.26
CA GLU A 76 -3.72 9.69 -10.36
C GLU A 76 -3.44 8.38 -11.10
N GLU A 77 -4.12 8.16 -12.23
CA GLU A 77 -3.97 6.94 -13.03
C GLU A 77 -2.57 6.85 -13.67
N GLU A 78 -2.17 7.87 -14.44
CA GLU A 78 -0.84 7.93 -15.05
C GLU A 78 0.28 7.87 -13.99
N THR A 79 0.08 8.56 -12.87
CA THR A 79 1.04 8.55 -11.77
C THR A 79 1.14 7.16 -11.13
N LEU A 80 0.02 6.45 -10.97
CA LEU A 80 -0.03 5.10 -10.44
C LEU A 80 0.69 4.12 -11.38
N ASP A 81 0.40 4.18 -12.67
CA ASP A 81 1.03 3.33 -13.69
C ASP A 81 2.54 3.52 -13.72
N ARG A 82 3.00 4.78 -13.70
CA ARG A 82 4.43 5.11 -13.61
C ARG A 82 5.07 4.57 -12.33
N ARG A 83 4.38 4.66 -11.19
CA ARG A 83 4.88 4.17 -9.90
C ARG A 83 4.96 2.64 -9.87
N LEU A 84 3.95 1.96 -10.39
CA LEU A 84 3.94 0.50 -10.51
C LEU A 84 5.02 0.00 -11.47
N ALA A 85 5.18 0.63 -12.64
CA ALA A 85 6.22 0.28 -13.60
C ALA A 85 7.62 0.42 -12.97
N SER A 86 7.88 1.53 -12.27
CA SER A 86 9.15 1.74 -11.56
C SER A 86 9.37 0.70 -10.45
N TYR A 87 8.32 0.32 -9.72
CA TYR A 87 8.42 -0.74 -8.71
C TYR A 87 8.78 -2.08 -9.35
N LEU A 88 8.07 -2.48 -10.42
CA LEU A 88 8.29 -3.73 -11.13
C LEU A 88 9.72 -3.85 -11.66
N ASP A 89 10.25 -2.80 -12.27
CA ASP A 89 11.63 -2.75 -12.76
C ASP A 89 12.65 -3.04 -11.64
N SER A 90 12.45 -2.42 -10.47
CA SER A 90 13.33 -2.61 -9.31
C SER A 90 13.15 -3.94 -8.57
N HIS A 91 12.02 -4.64 -8.77
CA HIS A 91 11.64 -5.85 -8.01
C HIS A 91 11.45 -7.09 -8.89
N GLY A 92 12.08 -7.13 -10.07
CA GLY A 92 12.08 -8.31 -10.94
C GLY A 92 10.70 -8.65 -11.52
N GLY A 93 9.86 -7.66 -11.76
CA GLY A 93 8.51 -7.82 -12.31
C GLY A 93 7.47 -8.31 -11.31
N LEU A 94 7.79 -8.35 -10.00
CA LEU A 94 6.84 -8.74 -8.96
C LEU A 94 6.08 -7.52 -8.42
N LEU A 95 4.76 -7.67 -8.25
CA LEU A 95 3.92 -6.66 -7.62
C LEU A 95 4.08 -6.68 -6.08
N PRO A 96 3.81 -5.55 -5.40
CA PRO A 96 3.67 -5.55 -3.95
C PRO A 96 2.61 -6.58 -3.51
N THR A 97 2.80 -7.20 -2.35
CA THR A 97 1.94 -8.31 -1.89
C THR A 97 0.47 -7.92 -1.82
N GLY A 98 0.14 -6.70 -1.42
CA GLY A 98 -1.23 -6.19 -1.36
C GLY A 98 -1.84 -5.87 -2.74
N ASN A 99 -1.03 -5.68 -3.77
CA ASN A 99 -1.47 -5.44 -5.15
C ASN A 99 -1.68 -6.73 -5.95
N ALA A 100 -1.01 -7.82 -5.56
CA ALA A 100 -1.03 -9.10 -6.28
C ALA A 100 -2.37 -9.87 -6.19
N GLY A 101 -3.38 -9.32 -5.52
CA GLY A 101 -4.66 -10.00 -5.26
C GLY A 101 -4.54 -11.12 -4.21
N PRO A 102 -5.64 -11.83 -3.88
CA PRO A 102 -5.58 -12.96 -2.98
C PRO A 102 -4.64 -14.03 -3.55
N GLN A 103 -3.59 -14.37 -2.81
CA GLN A 103 -2.77 -15.53 -3.18
C GLN A 103 -3.68 -16.76 -3.20
N PRO A 104 -3.68 -17.57 -4.27
CA PRO A 104 -4.42 -18.82 -4.27
C PRO A 104 -3.93 -19.64 -3.07
N ALA A 105 -4.85 -19.98 -2.17
CA ALA A 105 -4.55 -20.80 -1.01
C ALA A 105 -3.83 -22.06 -1.50
N LEU A 106 -2.59 -22.27 -1.04
CA LEU A 106 -1.85 -23.50 -1.29
C LEU A 106 -2.78 -24.66 -0.93
N ARG A 107 -3.24 -25.41 -1.95
CA ARG A 107 -3.92 -26.69 -1.74
C ARG A 107 -2.91 -27.58 -1.02
N LEU A 108 -3.11 -27.72 0.28
CA LEU A 108 -2.41 -28.73 1.08
C LEU A 108 -2.73 -30.07 0.41
N ALA A 109 -1.74 -30.65 -0.29
CA ALA A 109 -1.91 -31.95 -0.90
C ALA A 109 -2.20 -32.95 0.22
N ALA A 110 -3.45 -33.45 0.28
CA ALA A 110 -3.82 -34.52 1.19
C ALA A 110 -2.95 -35.73 0.86
N ARG A 111 -1.96 -35.99 1.72
CA ARG A 111 -1.14 -37.19 1.67
C ARG A 111 -2.06 -38.37 1.97
N ARG A 112 -2.55 -39.06 0.94
CA ARG A 112 -3.24 -40.34 1.10
C ARG A 112 -2.25 -41.33 1.71
N VAL A 113 -2.48 -41.68 2.96
CA VAL A 113 -1.89 -42.87 3.59
C VAL A 113 -2.70 -44.05 3.05
N ALA A 114 -2.07 -44.87 2.22
CA ALA A 114 -2.61 -46.17 1.84
C ALA A 114 -2.42 -47.13 3.03
N ALA A 115 -3.50 -47.78 3.44
CA ALA A 115 -3.49 -48.97 4.30
C ALA A 115 -4.02 -50.14 3.47
#